data_AF-A0A7C7QE01-F1
#
_entry.id   AF-A0A7C7QE01-F1
#
_cell.length_a   1.000
_cell.length_b   1.000
_cell.length_c   1.000
_cell.angle_alpha   90.00
_cell.angle_beta   90.00
_cell.angle_gamma   90.00
#
_symmetry.space_group_name_H-M   'P 1'
#
loop_
_entity.id
_entity.type
_entity.pdbx_description
1 polymer ?
#
loop_
_entity_poly.entity_id
_entity_poly.type
_entity_poly.pdbx_seq_one_letter_code
_entity_poly.pdbx_strand_id
1 'polypeptide(L)'
;MWDTQGDILMEQGNVLPRVVAQIESDPHGGQSLLLFALAKTLDMPKGGHMYRLQKLREMTPETRKLAYGLMELMARQGNRGDGWQEAIARMERAIRG
;
A
#
# COMPACT_ATOMS: atom_id res chain seq x y z
N MET A 1 25.83 7.54 -16.92
CA MET A 1 25.78 6.27 -16.19
C MET A 1 24.67 6.44 -15.17
N TRP A 2 23.51 5.82 -15.41
CA TRP A 2 22.29 6.07 -14.65
C TRP A 2 22.37 5.36 -13.30
N ASP A 3 22.27 6.11 -12.21
CA ASP A 3 22.11 5.58 -10.86
C ASP A 3 20.66 5.12 -10.66
N THR A 4 20.29 4.06 -11.35
CA THR A 4 18.94 3.47 -11.24
C THR A 4 18.70 2.93 -9.84
N GLN A 5 19.75 2.58 -9.09
CA GLN A 5 19.62 2.01 -7.75
C GLN A 5 19.18 3.08 -6.74
N GLY A 6 19.72 4.30 -6.81
CA GLY A 6 19.32 5.43 -5.97
C GLY A 6 17.87 5.87 -6.19
N ASP A 7 17.44 5.98 -7.46
CA ASP A 7 16.06 6.36 -7.80
C ASP A 7 15.05 5.27 -7.44
N ILE A 8 15.40 3.99 -7.63
CA ILE A 8 14.58 2.84 -7.22
C ILE A 8 14.45 2.79 -5.69
N LEU A 9 15.46 3.19 -4.92
CA LEU A 9 15.42 3.21 -3.45
C LEU A 9 14.61 4.41 -2.92
N MET A 10 14.68 5.58 -3.56
CA MET A 10 13.90 6.77 -3.17
C MET A 10 12.42 6.69 -3.55
N GLU A 11 12.05 6.04 -4.68
CA GLU A 11 10.63 5.77 -5.00
C GLU A 11 9.98 4.81 -3.98
N GLN A 12 10.74 3.87 -3.43
CA GLN A 12 10.22 2.84 -2.53
C GLN A 12 9.99 3.33 -1.10
N GLY A 13 10.79 4.29 -0.61
CA GLY A 13 10.55 4.95 0.67
C GLY A 13 9.27 5.81 0.71
N ASN A 14 8.65 6.06 -0.45
CA ASN A 14 7.50 6.94 -0.62
C ASN A 14 6.18 6.20 -0.97
N VAL A 15 6.15 4.86 -0.94
CA VAL A 15 4.93 4.14 -1.32
C VAL A 15 3.77 4.37 -0.34
N LEU A 16 4.05 4.36 0.97
CA LEU A 16 3.01 4.46 1.99
C LEU A 16 2.29 5.82 1.96
N PRO A 17 2.98 6.97 1.91
CA PRO A 17 2.31 8.27 1.71
C PRO A 17 1.48 8.34 0.43
N ARG A 18 1.95 7.76 -0.68
CA ARG A 18 1.23 7.76 -1.96
C ARG A 18 -0.04 6.91 -1.91
N VAL A 19 -0.01 5.77 -1.22
CA VAL A 19 -1.19 4.93 -0.98
C VAL A 19 -2.21 5.68 -0.13
N VAL A 20 -1.77 6.33 0.95
CA VAL A 20 -2.65 7.15 1.80
C VAL A 20 -3.29 8.27 0.98
N ALA A 21 -2.50 9.00 0.19
CA ALA A 21 -3.01 10.08 -0.66
C ALA A 21 -4.03 9.57 -1.71
N GLN A 22 -3.77 8.42 -2.34
CA GLN A 22 -4.71 7.80 -3.28
C GLN A 22 -6.05 7.49 -2.60
N ILE A 23 -6.02 6.86 -1.42
CA ILE A 23 -7.24 6.51 -0.67
C ILE A 23 -7.96 7.76 -0.17
N GLU A 24 -7.25 8.78 0.34
CA GLU A 24 -7.86 10.03 0.80
C GLU A 24 -8.53 10.79 -0.36
N SER A 25 -8.00 10.71 -1.59
CA SER A 25 -8.55 11.41 -2.75
C SER A 25 -9.84 10.79 -3.31
N ASP A 26 -10.01 9.48 -3.15
CA ASP A 26 -11.20 8.74 -3.62
C ASP A 26 -11.44 7.53 -2.72
N PRO A 27 -11.96 7.72 -1.49
CA PRO A 27 -11.98 6.66 -0.48
C PRO A 27 -12.82 5.45 -0.87
N HIS A 28 -13.92 5.67 -1.58
CA HIS A 28 -14.86 4.61 -1.96
C HIS A 28 -14.65 4.11 -3.39
N GLY A 29 -13.66 4.65 -4.10
CA GLY A 29 -13.23 4.17 -5.41
C GLY A 29 -12.70 2.73 -5.36
N GLY A 30 -13.02 1.95 -6.38
CA GLY A 30 -12.62 0.53 -6.44
C GLY A 30 -11.11 0.31 -6.31
N GLN A 31 -10.28 1.21 -6.86
CA GLN A 31 -8.82 1.13 -6.73
C GLN A 31 -8.35 1.37 -5.29
N SER A 32 -8.92 2.36 -4.62
CA SER A 32 -8.64 2.67 -3.21
C SER A 32 -9.06 1.53 -2.29
N LEU A 33 -10.23 0.93 -2.53
CA LEU A 33 -10.69 -0.23 -1.77
C LEU A 33 -9.77 -1.46 -1.96
N LEU A 34 -9.24 -1.67 -3.17
CA LEU A 34 -8.29 -2.75 -3.44
C LEU A 34 -6.95 -2.54 -2.73
N LEU A 35 -6.45 -1.30 -2.68
CA LEU A 35 -5.24 -0.93 -1.94
C LEU A 35 -5.44 -1.03 -0.43
N PHE A 36 -6.58 -0.54 0.08
CA PHE A 36 -6.92 -0.61 1.49
C PHE A 36 -7.04 -2.07 1.96
N ALA A 37 -7.69 -2.93 1.17
CA ALA A 37 -7.77 -4.36 1.46
C ALA A 37 -6.38 -5.01 1.53
N LEU A 38 -5.46 -4.66 0.61
CA LEU A 38 -4.07 -5.13 0.69
C LEU A 38 -3.38 -4.63 1.96
N ALA A 39 -3.45 -3.33 2.26
CA ALA A 39 -2.82 -2.75 3.44
C ALA A 39 -3.31 -3.42 4.73
N LYS A 40 -4.62 -3.64 4.89
CA LYS A 40 -5.17 -4.37 6.05
C LYS A 40 -4.71 -5.82 6.12
N THR A 41 -4.55 -6.51 5.00
CA THR A 41 -3.97 -7.85 4.99
C THR A 41 -2.51 -7.85 5.49
N LEU A 42 -1.71 -6.85 5.10
CA LEU A 42 -0.31 -6.74 5.52
C LEU A 42 -0.15 -6.27 6.98
N ASP A 43 -1.17 -5.60 7.54
CA ASP A 43 -1.20 -5.13 8.94
C ASP A 43 -1.51 -6.27 9.93
N MET A 44 -2.08 -7.39 9.47
CA MET A 44 -2.51 -8.48 10.33
C MET A 44 -1.34 -9.35 10.81
N PRO A 45 -1.15 -9.55 12.13
CA PRO A 45 0.05 -10.18 12.70
C PRO A 45 0.12 -11.71 12.58
N LYS A 46 -0.93 -12.38 12.10
CA LYS A 46 -0.96 -13.85 11.91
C LYS A 46 -1.32 -14.17 10.47
N GLY A 47 -0.53 -15.03 9.81
CA GLY A 47 -0.61 -15.39 8.39
C GLY A 47 -1.89 -16.10 7.92
N GLY A 48 -3.02 -15.90 8.59
CA GLY A 48 -4.33 -16.45 8.21
C GLY A 48 -5.05 -15.66 7.10
N HIS A 49 -4.56 -14.47 6.75
CA HIS A 49 -5.17 -13.64 5.70
C HIS A 49 -4.24 -13.57 4.49
N MET A 50 -4.65 -14.24 3.41
CA MET A 50 -3.92 -14.24 2.14
C MET A 50 -4.54 -13.20 1.21
N TYR A 51 -3.72 -12.30 0.68
CA TYR A 51 -4.15 -11.45 -0.43
C TYR A 51 -4.12 -12.27 -1.72
N ARG A 52 -5.28 -12.43 -2.38
CA ARG A 52 -5.36 -13.17 -3.64
C ARG A 52 -4.68 -12.38 -4.76
N LEU A 53 -3.61 -12.91 -5.34
CA LEU A 53 -2.88 -12.27 -6.47
C LEU A 53 -3.79 -11.91 -7.65
N GLN A 54 -4.89 -12.64 -7.86
CA GLN A 54 -5.89 -12.32 -8.89
C GLN A 54 -6.48 -10.92 -8.75
N LYS A 55 -6.51 -10.34 -7.54
CA LYS A 55 -6.95 -8.95 -7.30
C LYS A 55 -6.12 -7.91 -8.04
N LEU A 56 -4.87 -8.21 -8.39
CA LEU A 56 -4.04 -7.34 -9.23
C LEU A 56 -4.60 -7.16 -10.64
N ARG A 57 -5.43 -8.09 -11.13
CA ARG A 57 -6.12 -7.97 -12.43
C ARG A 57 -7.22 -6.92 -12.42
N GLU A 58 -7.77 -6.61 -11.25
CA GLU A 58 -8.81 -5.58 -11.05
C GLU A 58 -8.19 -4.18 -10.90
N MET A 59 -6.87 -4.10 -10.76
CA MET A 59 -6.15 -2.84 -10.57
C MET A 59 -5.73 -2.20 -11.90
N THR A 60 -5.66 -0.87 -11.93
CA THR A 60 -4.95 -0.13 -12.99
C THR A 60 -3.44 -0.38 -12.90
N PRO A 61 -2.67 -0.14 -13.98
CA PRO A 61 -1.21 -0.23 -13.93
C PRO A 61 -0.57 0.60 -12.80
N GLU A 62 -1.10 1.79 -12.54
CA GLU A 62 -0.62 2.72 -11.51
C GLU A 62 -0.90 2.16 -10.11
N THR A 63 -2.11 1.67 -9.89
CA THR A 63 -2.52 1.04 -8.62
C THR A 63 -1.72 -0.24 -8.36
N ARG A 64 -1.42 -1.03 -9.39
CA ARG A 64 -0.53 -2.20 -9.26
C ARG A 64 0.87 -1.82 -8.80
N LYS A 65 1.45 -0.72 -9.30
CA LYS A 65 2.78 -0.26 -8.84
C LYS A 65 2.77 0.05 -7.34
N LEU A 66 1.71 0.69 -6.85
CA LEU A 66 1.53 0.95 -5.41
C LEU A 66 1.37 -0.36 -4.62
N ALA A 67 0.60 -1.31 -5.13
CA ALA A 67 0.44 -2.62 -4.49
C ALA A 67 1.77 -3.38 -4.39
N TYR A 68 2.59 -3.38 -5.44
CA TYR A 68 3.92 -4.00 -5.41
C TYR A 68 4.85 -3.30 -4.42
N GLY A 69 4.83 -1.97 -4.36
CA GLY A 69 5.59 -1.24 -3.37
C GLY A 69 5.18 -1.56 -1.93
N LEU A 70 3.88 -1.75 -1.64
CA LEU A 70 3.42 -2.19 -0.31
C LEU A 70 3.91 -3.62 0.02
N MET A 71 3.88 -4.53 -0.95
CA MET A 71 4.39 -5.90 -0.76
C MET A 71 5.89 -5.90 -0.49
N GLU A 72 6.66 -5.09 -1.21
CA GLU A 72 8.10 -4.92 -1.01
C GLU A 72 8.42 -4.25 0.33
N LEU A 73 7.64 -3.23 0.73
CA LEU A 73 7.74 -2.61 2.05
C LEU A 73 7.55 -3.64 3.16
N MET A 74 6.56 -4.53 3.03
CA MET A 74 6.34 -5.62 3.97
C MET A 74 7.48 -6.65 3.95
N ALA A 75 7.99 -7.03 2.77
CA ALA A 75 9.12 -7.96 2.65
C ALA A 75 10.37 -7.45 3.38
N ARG A 76 10.57 -6.13 3.40
CA ARG A 76 11.63 -5.44 4.16
C ARG A 76 11.29 -5.15 5.62
N GLN A 77 10.15 -5.65 6.11
CA GLN A 77 9.64 -5.44 7.46
C GLN A 77 9.30 -3.97 7.79
N GLY A 78 9.08 -3.13 6.78
CA GLY A 78 8.73 -1.71 6.92
C GLY A 78 7.26 -1.42 7.21
N ASN A 79 6.41 -2.45 7.23
CA ASN A 79 5.00 -2.38 7.65
C ASN A 79 4.84 -2.48 9.18
N ARG A 80 5.70 -1.81 9.94
CA ARG A 80 5.76 -1.87 11.41
C ARG A 80 5.97 -0.49 12.01
N GLY A 81 5.69 -0.36 13.31
CA GLY A 81 5.91 0.86 14.08
C GLY A 81 4.91 1.97 13.78
N ASP A 82 5.16 3.14 14.36
CA ASP A 82 4.17 4.22 14.47
C ASP A 82 3.76 4.79 13.11
N GLY A 83 4.70 4.97 12.17
CA GLY A 83 4.40 5.51 10.84
C GLY A 83 3.45 4.62 10.02
N TRP A 84 3.56 3.30 10.17
CA TRP A 84 2.61 2.36 9.55
C TRP A 84 1.24 2.45 10.21
N GLN A 85 1.19 2.45 11.55
CA GLN A 85 -0.07 2.53 12.30
C GLN A 85 -0.82 3.85 12.05
N GLU A 86 -0.09 4.96 11.95
CA GLU A 86 -0.66 6.25 11.59
C GLU A 86 -1.25 6.23 10.18
N ALA A 87 -0.54 5.66 9.20
CA ALA A 87 -1.06 5.52 7.84
C ALA A 87 -2.33 4.65 7.78
N ILE A 88 -2.34 3.51 8.49
CA ILE A 88 -3.54 2.67 8.62
C ILE A 88 -4.71 3.47 9.21
N ALA A 89 -4.48 4.20 10.30
CA ALA A 89 -5.52 5.02 10.93
C ALA A 89 -6.07 6.12 10.00
N ARG A 90 -5.20 6.74 9.19
CA ARG A 90 -5.62 7.72 8.17
C ARG A 90 -6.49 7.10 7.08
N MET A 91 -6.07 5.96 6.54
CA MET A 91 -6.85 5.22 5.54
C MET A 91 -8.21 4.78 6.10
N GLU A 92 -8.24 4.26 7.33
CA GLU A 92 -9.50 3.88 8.01
C GLU A 92 -10.44 5.06 8.20
N ARG A 93 -9.91 6.23 8.58
CA ARG A 93 -10.70 7.46 8.72
C ARG A 93 -11.31 7.88 7.38
N ALA A 94 -10.50 7.92 6.32
CA ALA A 94 -10.97 8.28 4.98
C ALA A 94 -12.08 7.34 4.49
N ILE A 95 -11.95 6.03 4.73
CA ILE A 95 -12.94 5.03 4.31
C ILE A 95 -14.26 5.17 5.09
N ARG A 96 -14.19 5.51 6.39
CA ARG A 96 -15.38 5.60 7.26
C ARG A 96 -16.20 6.88 7.08
N GLY A 97 -15.57 7.98 6.65
CA GLY A 97 -16.17 9.31 6.60
C GLY A 97 -15.97 10.07 7.90
#